data_AF-A0A5E6N0X3-F1
#
_entry.id   AF-A0A5E6N0X3-F1
#
_cell.length_a   1.000
_cell.length_b   1.000
_cell.length_c   1.000
_cell.angle_alpha   90.00
_cell.angle_beta   90.00
_cell.angle_gamma   90.00
#
_symmetry.space_group_name_H-M   'P 1'
#
loop_
_entity.id
_entity.type
_entity.pdbx_description
1 polymer ?
#
loop_
_entity_poly.entity_id
_entity_poly.type
_entity_poly.pdbx_seq_one_letter_code
_entity_poly.pdbx_strand_id
1 'polypeptide(L)' 'MFYQQVLAQQPKDKNKIYSLHEPDVYVIAKGKDHKQYEYGNKVSIVSTKDNNIIVGVVSHDKNIHDSKTLDAAITPR' A
#
# COMPACT_ATOMS: atom_id res chain seq x y z
N MET A 1 -11.61 -22.09 -4.32
CA MET A 1 -11.87 -20.82 -5.03
C MET A 1 -10.83 -19.73 -4.73
N PHE A 2 -10.63 -19.26 -3.48
CA PHE A 2 -9.53 -18.32 -3.14
C PHE A 2 -8.24 -19.04 -2.71
N TYR A 3 -8.35 -19.99 -1.78
CA TYR A 3 -7.20 -20.78 -1.29
C TYR A 3 -6.44 -21.52 -2.42
N GLN A 4 -7.17 -22.03 -3.41
CA GLN A 4 -6.56 -22.65 -4.61
C GLN A 4 -5.77 -21.66 -5.45
N GLN A 5 -6.20 -20.39 -5.56
CA GLN A 5 -5.43 -19.35 -6.27
C GLN A 5 -4.11 -19.09 -5.54
N VAL A 6 -4.14 -19.02 -4.21
CA VAL A 6 -2.94 -18.83 -3.39
C VAL A 6 -1.94 -19.97 -3.58
N LEU A 7 -2.42 -21.22 -3.62
CA LEU A 7 -1.60 -22.40 -3.86
C LEU A 7 -1.04 -22.49 -5.29
N ALA A 8 -1.75 -21.93 -6.27
CA ALA A 8 -1.34 -21.99 -7.67
C ALA A 8 -0.22 -21.00 -8.04
N GLN A 9 0.08 -20.01 -7.18
CA GLN A 9 1.07 -18.97 -7.45
C GLN A 9 2.49 -19.53 -7.65
N GLN A 10 3.17 -19.08 -8.69
CA GLN A 10 4.57 -19.39 -9.01
C GLN A 10 5.51 -18.25 -8.60
N PRO A 11 6.82 -18.50 -8.36
CA PRO A 11 7.75 -17.47 -7.86
C PRO A 11 7.80 -16.17 -8.66
N LYS A 12 7.59 -16.22 -9.98
CA LYS A 12 7.67 -15.06 -10.89
C LYS A 12 6.33 -14.38 -11.18
N ASP A 13 5.25 -14.84 -10.56
CA ASP A 13 3.92 -14.26 -10.79
C ASP A 13 3.85 -12.82 -10.27
N LYS A 14 3.07 -11.99 -10.97
CA LYS A 14 2.75 -10.63 -10.57
C LYS A 14 1.47 -10.62 -9.73
N ASN A 15 1.25 -9.55 -8.98
CA ASN A 15 0.04 -9.36 -8.14
C ASN A 15 -0.19 -10.53 -7.18
N LYS A 16 0.88 -10.94 -6.50
CA LYS A 16 0.83 -12.06 -5.55
C LYS A 16 -0.07 -11.74 -4.36
N ILE A 17 -0.78 -12.75 -3.89
CA ILE A 17 -1.55 -12.72 -2.65
C ILE A 17 -0.58 -13.08 -1.52
N TYR A 18 -0.31 -12.12 -0.65
CA TYR A 18 0.66 -12.26 0.45
C TYR A 18 0.02 -12.60 1.80
N SER A 19 -1.28 -12.35 1.95
CA SER A 19 -2.03 -12.66 3.17
C SER A 19 -3.38 -13.27 2.81
N LEU A 20 -3.75 -14.34 3.52
CA LEU A 20 -5.10 -14.90 3.45
C LEU A 20 -6.13 -14.04 4.18
N HIS A 21 -5.68 -13.29 5.18
CA HIS A 21 -6.54 -12.45 6.02
C HIS A 21 -6.72 -11.03 5.46
N GLU A 22 -5.72 -10.53 4.73
CA GLU A 22 -5.71 -9.18 4.16
C GLU A 22 -5.23 -9.24 2.70
N PRO A 23 -6.12 -9.63 1.75
CA PRO A 23 -5.74 -9.88 0.35
C PRO A 23 -5.20 -8.66 -0.40
N ASP A 24 -5.57 -7.46 0.06
CA ASP A 24 -5.18 -6.19 -0.56
C ASP A 24 -3.78 -5.70 -0.13
N VAL A 25 -3.14 -6.40 0.81
CA VAL A 25 -1.77 -6.12 1.21
C VAL A 25 -0.81 -6.44 0.07
N TYR A 26 0.04 -5.48 -0.27
CA TYR A 26 1.11 -5.67 -1.23
C TYR A 26 2.48 -5.53 -0.59
N VAL A 27 3.49 -5.95 -1.36
CA VAL A 27 4.90 -5.87 -0.98
C VAL A 27 5.54 -4.62 -1.56
N ILE A 28 6.22 -3.87 -0.70
CA ILE A 28 6.99 -2.67 -1.06
C ILE A 28 8.46 -2.96 -0.84
N ALA A 29 9.25 -2.90 -1.91
CA ALA A 29 10.70 -2.95 -1.80
C ALA A 29 11.21 -1.61 -1.25
N LYS A 30 11.93 -1.65 -0.11
CA LYS A 30 12.43 -0.44 0.58
C LYS A 30 13.93 -0.21 0.42
N GLY A 31 14.63 -1.09 -0.32
CA GLY A 31 16.07 -0.97 -0.59
C GLY A 31 16.96 -1.01 0.65
N LYS A 32 16.46 -1.52 1.79
CA LYS A 32 17.22 -1.66 3.04
C LYS A 32 17.91 -3.02 3.07
N ASP A 33 19.17 -3.06 3.52
CA ASP A 33 19.97 -4.30 3.57
C ASP A 33 19.37 -5.38 4.48
N HIS A 34 18.82 -4.99 5.63
CA HIS A 34 18.31 -5.94 6.64
C HIS A 34 16.83 -6.33 6.45
N LYS A 35 16.00 -5.45 5.87
CA LYS A 35 14.57 -5.71 5.60
C LYS A 35 14.22 -5.12 4.23
N GLN A 36 14.45 -5.94 3.21
CA GLN A 36 14.27 -5.53 1.82
C GLN A 36 12.81 -5.21 1.46
N TYR A 37 11.86 -5.84 2.16
CA TYR A 37 10.43 -5.78 1.86
C TYR A 37 9.61 -5.42 3.09
N GLU A 38 8.64 -4.52 2.91
CA GLU A 38 7.58 -4.22 3.86
C GLU A 38 6.25 -4.68 3.25
N TYR A 39 5.38 -5.25 4.08
CA TYR A 39 4.04 -5.72 3.70
C TYR A 39 3.03 -4.73 4.25
N GLY A 40 2.22 -4.12 3.38
CA GLY A 40 1.16 -3.25 3.84
C GLY A 40 0.40 -2.57 2.71
N ASN A 41 -0.46 -1.64 3.12
CA ASN A 41 -1.20 -0.76 2.24
C ASN A 41 -0.56 0.65 2.29
N LYS A 42 -0.51 1.38 1.17
CA LYS A 42 -0.03 2.76 1.15
C LYS A 42 -1.18 3.66 1.53
N VAL A 43 -0.87 4.57 2.43
CA VAL A 43 -1.80 5.59 2.88
C VAL A 43 -1.13 6.96 2.77
N SER A 44 -1.93 7.97 2.46
CA SER A 44 -1.55 9.38 2.58
C SER A 44 -2.27 9.98 3.77
N ILE A 45 -1.51 10.67 4.62
CA ILE A 45 -2.03 11.44 5.76
C ILE A 45 -1.56 12.88 5.55
N VAL A 46 -2.50 13.81 5.56
CA VAL A 46 -2.22 15.25 5.42
C VAL A 46 -2.55 15.92 6.74
N SER A 47 -1.59 16.65 7.29
CA SER A 47 -1.74 17.41 8.52
C SER A 47 -1.47 18.90 8.30
N THR A 48 -2.10 19.76 9.10
CA THR A 48 -1.74 21.17 9.16
C THR A 48 -0.31 21.32 9.66
N LYS A 49 0.42 22.28 9.10
CA LYS A 49 1.83 22.51 9.41
C LYS A 49 2.08 22.85 10.88
N ASP A 50 1.24 23.71 11.45
CA ASP A 50 1.53 24.35 12.73
C ASP A 50 0.90 23.60 13.93
N ASN A 51 -0.19 22.88 13.71
CA ASN A 51 -0.96 22.23 14.77
C ASN A 51 -1.08 20.70 14.61
N ASN A 52 -0.51 20.12 13.55
CA ASN A 52 -0.59 18.69 13.22
C ASN A 52 -2.04 18.14 13.16
N ILE A 53 -3.01 18.99 12.82
CA ILE A 53 -4.41 18.56 12.68
C ILE A 53 -4.52 17.77 11.39
N ILE A 54 -4.99 16.52 11.47
CA ILE A 54 -5.23 15.68 10.29
C ILE A 54 -6.44 16.23 9.52
N VAL A 55 -6.22 16.63 8.27
CA VAL A 55 -7.24 17.22 7.39
C VAL A 55 -7.59 16.31 6.21
N GLY A 56 -6.83 15.24 5.99
CA GLY A 56 -7.08 14.28 4.93
C GLY A 56 -6.40 12.94 5.21
N VAL A 57 -7.12 11.85 4.95
CA VAL A 57 -6.60 10.48 5.00
C VAL A 57 -7.14 9.72 3.80
N VAL A 58 -6.24 9.09 3.05
CA VAL A 58 -6.61 8.27 1.88
C VAL A 58 -5.81 6.98 1.87
N SER A 59 -6.52 5.88 1.64
CA SER A 59 -5.97 4.56 1.32
C SER A 59 -5.80 4.43 -0.19
N HIS A 60 -4.69 3.87 -0.65
CA HIS A 60 -4.40 3.67 -2.07
C HIS A 60 -4.40 2.18 -2.40
N ASP A 61 -5.31 1.73 -3.27
CA ASP A 61 -5.42 0.31 -3.67
C ASP A 61 -4.17 -0.25 -4.36
N LYS A 62 -3.26 0.63 -4.79
CA LYS A 62 -2.02 0.26 -5.48
C LYS A 62 -0.85 1.06 -4.92
N ASN A 63 0.34 0.49 -5.03
CA ASN A 63 1.59 1.20 -4.78
C ASN A 63 1.89 2.23 -5.89
N ILE A 64 1.12 3.32 -5.94
CA ILE A 64 1.37 4.43 -6.84
C ILE A 64 2.58 5.25 -6.37
N HIS A 65 3.28 5.89 -7.32
CA HIS A 65 4.42 6.74 -7.00
C HIS A 65 4.00 7.91 -6.11
N ASP A 66 4.82 8.26 -5.10
CA ASP A 66 4.45 9.22 -4.05
C ASP A 66 4.06 10.60 -4.62
N SER A 67 4.70 11.03 -5.70
CA SER A 67 4.37 12.29 -6.40
C SER A 67 2.96 12.35 -6.99
N LYS A 68 2.25 11.21 -7.07
CA LYS A 68 0.87 11.11 -7.57
C LYS A 68 -0.16 10.95 -6.44
N THR A 69 0.26 11.00 -5.18
CA THR A 69 -0.62 10.71 -4.03
C THR A 69 -1.27 11.95 -3.43
N LEU A 70 -0.72 13.14 -3.69
CA LEU A 70 -1.13 14.38 -3.02
C LEU A 70 -2.58 14.76 -3.36
N ASP A 71 -2.91 14.83 -4.65
CA ASP A 71 -4.22 15.27 -5.12
C ASP A 71 -5.35 14.47 -4.47
N ALA A 72 -5.21 13.14 -4.42
CA ALA A 72 -6.20 12.27 -3.80
C ALA A 72 -6.42 12.61 -2.32
N ALA A 73 -5.37 13.03 -1.60
CA ALA A 73 -5.43 13.27 -0.17
C ALA A 73 -5.91 14.67 0.24
N ILE A 74 -5.86 15.65 -0.67
CA ILE A 74 -6.28 17.04 -0.39
C ILE A 74 -7.54 17.47 -1.16
N THR A 75 -7.97 16.69 -2.15
CA THR A 75 -9.20 16.98 -2.89
C THR A 75 -10.41 16.57 -2.04
N PRO A 76 -11.38 17.46 -1.79
CA PRO A 76 -12.62 17.10 -1.12
C PRO A 76 -13.35 16.03 -1.92
N ARG A 77 -13.89 15.01 -1.23
CA ARG A 77 -14.79 14.03 -1.84
C ARG A 77 -16.16 14.63 -2.14
#